data_AF-A0A436GA51-F1
#
_entry.id   AF-A0A436GA51-F1
#
_cell.length_a   1.000
_cell.length_b   1.000
_cell.length_c   1.000
_cell.angle_alpha   90.00
_cell.angle_beta   90.00
_cell.angle_gamma   90.00
#
_symmetry.space_group_name_H-M   'P 1'
#
loop_
_entity.id
_entity.type
_entity.pdbx_description
1 polymer ?
#
loop_
_entity_poly.entity_id
_entity_poly.type
_entity_poly.pdbx_seq_one_letter_code
_entity_poly.pdbx_strand_id
1 'polypeptide(L)'
;MHDLPDAAGEPGDTSGLSRFAAAIRSRMVGPGGYYNLGNGLGLATGVMVQIVAVPPGSAVSGHAALLDYFVGSIAALSLTLATLVFFWSGEIYCRAWARKPSPDVSLNRLGDMTSGVGAIGLGIALFLFGEP
;
A
#
# COMPACT_ATOMS: atom_id res chain seq x y z
N MET A 1 23.22 -57.14 4.87
CA MET A 1 23.57 -55.87 4.22
C MET A 1 22.32 -55.44 3.46
N HIS A 2 21.45 -54.69 4.12
CA HIS A 2 20.19 -54.19 3.53
C HIS A 2 20.15 -52.70 3.90
N ASP A 3 20.50 -51.86 2.93
CA ASP A 3 20.41 -50.42 3.06
C ASP A 3 18.94 -50.02 3.00
N LEU A 4 18.49 -49.26 4.00
CA LEU A 4 17.22 -48.53 3.99
C LEU A 4 17.49 -47.12 3.44
N PRO A 5 16.66 -46.60 2.52
CA PRO A 5 16.82 -45.24 2.04
C PRO A 5 16.40 -44.22 3.09
N ASP A 6 17.28 -43.24 3.35
CA ASP A 6 16.99 -42.04 4.12
C ASP A 6 15.86 -41.25 3.44
N ALA A 7 14.69 -41.22 4.07
CA ALA A 7 13.62 -40.29 3.75
C ALA A 7 13.96 -38.91 4.32
N ALA A 8 14.88 -38.20 3.66
CA ALA A 8 15.04 -36.77 3.85
C ALA A 8 13.84 -36.06 3.22
N GLY A 9 12.82 -35.80 4.03
CA GLY A 9 11.73 -34.90 3.66
C GLY A 9 12.31 -33.52 3.31
N GLU A 10 11.95 -33.02 2.13
CA GLU A 10 12.39 -31.70 1.67
C GLU A 10 12.00 -30.59 2.67
N PRO A 11 12.90 -29.64 2.97
CA PRO A 11 12.56 -28.50 3.80
C PRO A 11 11.64 -27.55 3.03
N GLY A 12 10.34 -27.78 3.15
CA GLY A 12 9.29 -26.96 2.54
C GLY A 12 9.23 -25.52 3.11
N ASP A 13 9.04 -24.56 2.19
CA ASP A 13 8.37 -23.25 2.26
C ASP A 13 8.69 -22.22 3.39
N THR A 14 9.54 -22.56 4.36
CA THR A 14 9.90 -21.66 5.47
C THR A 14 10.89 -20.55 5.05
N SER A 15 11.68 -20.79 4.00
CA SER A 15 12.60 -19.81 3.41
C SER A 15 11.88 -18.67 2.68
N GLY A 16 10.76 -18.95 2.01
CA GLY A 16 9.99 -17.93 1.27
C GLY A 16 9.33 -16.92 2.21
N LEU A 17 8.61 -17.42 3.21
CA LEU A 17 7.96 -16.61 4.25
C LEU A 17 8.95 -15.77 5.05
N SER A 18 10.11 -16.33 5.41
CA SER A 18 11.14 -15.60 6.16
C SER A 18 11.78 -14.48 5.32
N ARG A 19 12.01 -14.70 4.01
CA ARG A 19 12.50 -13.65 3.09
C ARG A 19 11.45 -12.57 2.86
N PHE A 20 10.18 -12.93 2.74
CA PHE A 20 9.08 -11.97 2.64
C PHE A 20 8.95 -11.12 3.91
N ALA A 21 8.95 -11.76 5.09
CA ALA A 21 8.89 -11.07 6.37
C ALA A 21 10.10 -10.14 6.58
N ALA A 22 11.31 -10.57 6.20
CA ALA A 22 12.50 -9.73 6.22
C ALA A 22 12.40 -8.54 5.25
N ALA A 23 11.82 -8.75 4.06
CA ALA A 23 11.62 -7.72 3.06
C ALA A 23 10.53 -6.70 3.43
N ILE A 24 9.51 -7.12 4.19
CA ILE A 24 8.50 -6.23 4.77
C ILE A 24 9.15 -5.44 5.91
N ARG A 25 9.86 -6.12 6.82
CA ARG A 25 10.52 -5.48 7.95
C ARG A 25 11.53 -4.43 7.50
N SER A 26 12.31 -4.69 6.46
CA SER A 26 13.27 -3.72 5.92
C SER A 26 12.59 -2.48 5.33
N ARG A 27 11.35 -2.59 4.86
CA ARG A 27 10.54 -1.46 4.37
C ARG A 27 9.83 -0.68 5.47
N MET A 28 9.68 -1.27 6.65
CA MET A 28 9.08 -0.59 7.81
C MET A 28 10.09 0.21 8.64
N VAL A 29 11.39 -0.01 8.41
CA VAL A 29 12.46 0.67 9.15
C VAL A 29 12.86 1.94 8.40
N GLY A 30 12.38 3.09 8.88
CA GLY A 30 12.78 4.41 8.40
C GLY A 30 11.62 5.28 7.90
N PRO A 31 11.92 6.51 7.43
CA PRO A 31 10.92 7.51 7.05
C PRO A 31 9.91 7.03 6.00
N GLY A 32 10.34 6.28 4.99
CA GLY A 32 9.43 5.74 3.97
C GLY A 32 8.45 4.70 4.52
N GLY A 33 8.87 3.93 5.54
CA GLY A 33 8.00 2.98 6.23
C GLY A 33 6.87 3.68 6.98
N TYR A 34 7.20 4.72 7.75
CA TYR A 34 6.20 5.54 8.43
C TYR A 34 5.24 6.23 7.46
N TYR A 35 5.77 6.73 6.35
CA TYR A 35 4.96 7.32 5.28
C TYR A 35 3.93 6.32 4.72
N ASN A 36 4.37 5.10 4.38
CA ASN A 36 3.48 4.07 3.85
C ASN A 36 2.51 3.49 4.89
N LEU A 37 2.89 3.46 6.17
CA LEU A 37 1.95 3.15 7.24
C LEU A 37 0.83 4.19 7.32
N GLY A 38 1.16 5.48 7.17
CA GLY A 38 0.16 6.55 7.07
C GLY A 38 -0.80 6.34 5.88
N ASN A 39 -0.27 6.05 4.70
CA ASN A 39 -1.08 5.74 3.51
C ASN A 39 -2.00 4.53 3.75
N GLY A 40 -1.47 3.48 4.38
CA GLY A 40 -2.22 2.28 4.75
C GLY A 40 -3.36 2.56 5.72
N LEU A 41 -3.11 3.37 6.75
CA LEU A 41 -4.14 3.77 7.71
C LEU A 41 -5.24 4.61 7.04
N GLY A 42 -4.87 5.53 6.14
CA GLY A 42 -5.83 6.34 5.38
C GLY A 42 -6.74 5.47 4.50
N LEU A 43 -6.14 4.55 3.74
CA LEU A 43 -6.86 3.60 2.90
C LEU A 43 -7.80 2.70 3.73
N ALA A 44 -7.29 2.10 4.81
CA ALA A 44 -8.09 1.24 5.67
C ALA A 44 -9.28 1.99 6.29
N THR A 45 -9.05 3.23 6.74
CA THR A 45 -10.11 4.09 7.29
C THR A 45 -11.17 4.39 6.23
N GLY A 46 -10.77 4.78 5.03
CA GLY A 46 -11.70 5.08 3.95
C GLY A 46 -12.55 3.87 3.54
N VAL A 47 -11.93 2.70 3.41
CA VAL A 47 -12.65 1.44 3.14
C VAL A 47 -13.65 1.13 4.25
N MET A 48 -13.25 1.26 5.52
CA MET A 48 -14.15 1.02 6.65
C MET A 48 -15.34 1.98 6.66
N VAL A 49 -15.11 3.27 6.38
CA VAL A 49 -16.20 4.26 6.25
C VAL A 49 -17.17 3.87 5.14
N GLN A 50 -16.68 3.45 3.97
CA GLN A 50 -17.55 3.01 2.88
C GLN A 50 -18.39 1.79 3.27
N ILE A 51 -17.78 0.78 3.91
CA ILE A 51 -18.48 -0.44 4.33
C ILE A 51 -19.55 -0.11 5.37
N VAL A 52 -19.24 0.73 6.36
CA VAL A 52 -20.20 1.14 7.41
C VAL A 52 -21.33 2.01 6.87
N ALA A 53 -21.09 2.75 5.79
CA ALA A 53 -22.11 3.56 5.13
C ALA A 53 -23.16 2.73 4.36
N VAL A 54 -22.92 1.42 4.14
CA VAL A 54 -23.88 0.53 3.48
C VAL A 54 -25.09 0.30 4.40
N PRO A 55 -26.33 0.63 3.97
CA PRO A 55 -27.51 0.48 4.80
C PRO A 55 -27.76 -0.99 5.22
N PRO A 56 -28.16 -1.25 6.49
CA PRO A 56 -28.56 -2.58 6.92
C PRO A 56 -29.71 -3.12 6.07
N GLY A 57 -29.57 -4.34 5.55
CA GLY A 57 -30.57 -4.96 4.67
C GLY A 57 -30.49 -4.55 3.19
N SER A 58 -29.48 -3.76 2.80
CA SER A 58 -29.24 -3.49 1.38
C SER A 58 -28.81 -4.78 0.65
N ALA A 59 -29.25 -4.94 -0.60
CA ALA A 59 -28.79 -6.02 -1.47
C ALA A 59 -27.36 -5.80 -2.02
N VAL A 60 -26.72 -4.68 -1.65
CA VAL A 60 -25.37 -4.33 -2.10
C VAL A 60 -24.39 -5.25 -1.38
N SER A 61 -23.72 -6.11 -2.14
CA SER A 61 -22.68 -6.96 -1.60
C SER A 61 -21.48 -6.13 -1.15
N GLY A 62 -20.75 -6.57 -0.13
CA GLY A 62 -19.51 -5.90 0.30
C GLY A 62 -18.49 -5.75 -0.84
N HIS A 63 -18.53 -6.62 -1.85
CA HIS A 63 -17.71 -6.50 -3.05
C HIS A 63 -18.10 -5.29 -3.92
N ALA A 64 -19.40 -5.04 -4.11
CA ALA A 64 -19.87 -3.86 -4.85
C ALA A 64 -19.49 -2.56 -4.12
N ALA A 65 -19.61 -2.52 -2.79
CA ALA A 65 -19.18 -1.36 -2.00
C ALA A 65 -17.67 -1.08 -2.12
N LEU A 66 -16.85 -2.12 -2.22
CA LEU A 66 -15.40 -1.96 -2.48
C LEU A 66 -15.12 -1.43 -3.89
N LEU A 67 -15.83 -1.92 -4.91
CA LEU A 67 -15.68 -1.39 -6.27
C LEU A 67 -16.08 0.08 -6.32
N ASP A 68 -17.18 0.45 -5.65
CA ASP A 68 -17.62 1.84 -5.57
C ASP A 68 -16.57 2.73 -4.89
N TYR A 69 -15.96 2.25 -3.80
CA TYR A 69 -14.89 2.97 -3.09
C TYR A 69 -13.69 3.27 -4.00
N PHE A 70 -13.26 2.29 -4.80
CA PHE A 70 -12.04 2.45 -5.60
C PHE A 70 -12.28 3.16 -6.93
N VAL A 71 -13.40 2.89 -7.61
CA VAL A 71 -13.62 3.28 -9.00
C VAL A 71 -15.06 3.71 -9.32
N GLY A 72 -15.94 3.81 -8.33
CA GLY A 72 -17.37 4.12 -8.54
C GLY A 72 -17.64 5.50 -9.12
N SER A 73 -16.66 6.40 -9.05
CA SER A 73 -16.72 7.73 -9.65
C SER A 73 -15.32 8.18 -10.10
N ILE A 74 -15.27 9.26 -10.89
CA ILE A 74 -13.99 9.88 -11.26
C ILE A 74 -13.26 10.40 -10.02
N ALA A 75 -13.98 10.90 -9.01
CA ALA A 75 -13.41 11.32 -7.73
C ALA A 75 -12.75 10.14 -7.00
N ALA A 76 -13.46 9.02 -6.88
CA ALA A 76 -12.97 7.79 -6.27
C ALA A 76 -11.75 7.22 -7.02
N LEU A 77 -11.81 7.19 -8.35
CA LEU A 77 -10.69 6.75 -9.19
C LEU A 77 -9.47 7.66 -8.98
N SER A 78 -9.66 8.98 -8.96
CA SER A 78 -8.58 9.94 -8.72
C SER A 78 -7.94 9.75 -7.34
N LEU A 79 -8.76 9.51 -6.30
CA LEU A 79 -8.27 9.22 -4.95
C LEU A 79 -7.49 7.91 -4.90
N THR A 80 -7.96 6.87 -5.59
CA THR A 80 -7.29 5.58 -5.68
C THR A 80 -5.93 5.71 -6.37
N LEU A 81 -5.87 6.41 -7.51
CA LEU A 81 -4.61 6.66 -8.21
C LEU A 81 -3.64 7.49 -7.37
N ALA A 82 -4.12 8.54 -6.70
CA ALA A 82 -3.32 9.32 -5.77
C ALA A 82 -2.73 8.45 -4.64
N THR A 83 -3.56 7.58 -4.05
CA THR A 83 -3.15 6.64 -3.01
C THR A 83 -2.06 5.68 -3.50
N LEU A 84 -2.21 5.13 -4.71
CA LEU A 84 -1.18 4.27 -5.32
C LEU A 84 0.14 5.03 -5.54
N VAL A 85 0.07 6.28 -6.00
CA VAL A 85 1.25 7.13 -6.18
C VAL A 85 1.92 7.44 -4.84
N PHE A 86 1.15 7.69 -3.77
CA PHE A 86 1.71 7.86 -2.43
C PHE A 86 2.40 6.58 -1.93
N PHE A 87 1.81 5.39 -2.14
CA PHE A 87 2.47 4.13 -1.80
C PHE A 87 3.79 3.94 -2.53
N TRP A 88 3.81 4.28 -3.82
CA TRP A 88 5.02 4.25 -4.65
C TRP A 88 6.09 5.23 -4.15
N SER A 89 5.67 6.45 -3.80
CA SER A 89 6.54 7.49 -3.22
C SER A 89 7.17 7.03 -1.91
N GLY A 90 6.38 6.39 -1.03
CA GLY A 90 6.88 5.77 0.20
C GLY A 90 7.91 4.68 -0.02
N GLU A 91 7.74 3.82 -1.04
CA GLU A 91 8.74 2.81 -1.40
C GLU A 91 10.03 3.47 -1.94
N ILE A 92 9.92 4.57 -2.70
CA ILE A 92 11.09 5.35 -3.12
C ILE A 92 11.82 5.92 -1.88
N TYR A 93 11.10 6.45 -0.90
CA TYR A 93 11.70 6.88 0.36
C TYR A 93 12.34 5.72 1.14
N CYS A 94 11.72 4.55 1.21
CA CYS A 94 12.34 3.36 1.82
C CYS A 94 13.69 3.05 1.16
N ARG A 95 13.77 3.12 -0.17
CA ARG A 95 15.01 2.90 -0.91
C ARG A 95 16.03 4.01 -0.69
N ALA A 96 15.61 5.26 -0.62
CA ALA A 96 16.49 6.41 -0.36
C ALA A 96 17.19 6.30 1.00
N TRP A 97 16.54 5.69 1.99
CA TRP A 97 17.01 5.57 3.37
C TRP A 97 17.57 4.18 3.73
N ALA A 98 17.61 3.23 2.79
CA ALA A 98 17.88 1.81 3.10
C ALA A 98 19.29 1.47 3.63
N ARG A 99 20.29 2.34 3.44
CA ARG A 99 21.71 1.96 3.65
C ARG A 99 22.60 3.01 4.32
N LYS A 100 22.06 4.15 4.76
CA LYS A 100 22.89 5.30 5.17
C LYS A 100 22.23 6.12 6.29
N PRO A 101 23.04 6.77 7.16
CA PRO A 101 22.53 7.75 8.12
C PRO A 101 21.96 9.01 7.45
N SER A 102 22.28 9.25 6.17
CA SER A 102 21.72 10.31 5.33
C SER A 102 21.09 9.74 4.06
N PRO A 103 20.02 10.34 3.53
CA PRO A 103 19.32 9.81 2.37
C PRO A 103 20.16 9.95 1.09
N ASP A 104 19.91 9.05 0.14
CA ASP A 104 20.23 9.33 -1.26
C ASP A 104 19.38 10.53 -1.72
N VAL A 105 20.04 11.66 -1.96
CA VAL A 105 19.40 12.93 -2.32
C VAL A 105 18.60 12.82 -3.62
N SER A 106 19.08 12.04 -4.59
CA SER A 106 18.40 11.90 -5.88
C SER A 106 17.10 11.12 -5.73
N LEU A 107 17.12 10.02 -4.96
CA LEU A 107 15.93 9.23 -4.67
C LEU A 107 14.96 9.99 -3.77
N ASN A 108 15.46 10.75 -2.79
CA ASN A 108 14.59 11.55 -1.94
C ASN A 108 13.82 12.60 -2.76
N ARG A 109 14.50 13.30 -3.67
CA ARG A 109 13.85 14.25 -4.59
C ARG A 109 12.85 13.58 -5.52
N LEU A 110 13.15 12.37 -6.00
CA LEU A 110 12.20 11.59 -6.79
C LEU A 110 10.95 11.23 -5.97
N GLY A 111 11.14 10.86 -4.70
CA GLY A 111 10.05 10.66 -3.74
C GLY A 111 9.21 11.93 -3.57
N ASP A 112 9.86 13.09 -3.41
CA ASP A 112 9.17 14.38 -3.27
C ASP A 112 8.38 14.74 -4.53
N MET A 113 8.96 14.54 -5.72
CA MET A 113 8.27 14.80 -6.99
C MET A 113 7.09 13.87 -7.22
N THR A 114 7.26 12.56 -6.96
CA THR A 114 6.19 11.57 -7.12
C THR A 114 5.07 11.81 -6.11
N SER A 115 5.40 12.15 -4.87
CA SER A 115 4.44 12.57 -3.84
C SER A 115 3.67 13.82 -4.29
N GLY A 116 4.35 14.79 -4.92
CA GLY A 116 3.71 15.97 -5.51
C GLY A 116 2.67 15.62 -6.58
N VAL A 117 2.95 14.64 -7.44
CA VAL A 117 1.96 14.13 -8.42
C VAL A 117 0.77 13.48 -7.71
N GLY A 118 1.03 12.71 -6.65
CA GLY A 118 -0.02 12.13 -5.80
C GLY A 118 -0.91 13.23 -5.18
N ALA A 119 -0.31 14.32 -4.70
CA ALA A 119 -1.02 15.45 -4.12
C ALA A 119 -1.92 16.17 -5.14
N ILE A 120 -1.51 16.27 -6.41
CA ILE A 120 -2.38 16.81 -7.47
C ILE A 120 -3.59 15.90 -7.67
N GLY A 121 -3.39 14.58 -7.76
CA GLY A 121 -4.49 13.62 -7.89
C GLY A 121 -5.44 13.65 -6.69
N LEU A 122 -4.90 13.80 -5.48
CA LEU A 122 -5.69 13.99 -4.26
C LEU A 122 -6.49 15.30 -4.32
N GLY A 123 -5.87 16.41 -4.75
CA GLY A 123 -6.54 17.70 -4.92
C GLY A 123 -7.72 17.62 -5.89
N ILE A 124 -7.55 16.93 -7.03
CA ILE A 124 -8.63 16.66 -7.99
C ILE A 124 -9.74 15.84 -7.33
N ALA A 125 -9.39 14.77 -6.61
CA ALA A 125 -10.39 13.94 -5.95
C ALA A 125 -11.23 14.74 -4.94
N LEU A 126 -10.57 15.52 -4.08
CA LEU A 126 -11.24 16.35 -3.08
C LEU A 126 -12.10 17.45 -3.72
N PHE A 127 -11.63 18.05 -4.80
CA PHE A 127 -12.42 19.01 -5.57
C PHE A 127 -13.70 18.37 -6.10
N LEU A 128 -13.60 17.20 -6.75
CA LEU A 128 -14.75 16.49 -7.32
C LEU A 128 -15.71 15.96 -6.24
N PHE A 129 -15.22 15.56 -5.07
CA PHE A 129 -16.07 15.19 -3.93
C PHE A 129 -16.78 16.39 -3.28
N GLY A 130 -16.25 17.60 -3.45
CA GLY A 130 -16.83 18.83 -2.94
C GLY A 130 -17.86 19.47 -3.87
N GLU A 131 -17.99 18.98 -5.11
CA GLU A 131 -19.07 19.39 -6.01
C GLU A 131 -20.40 18.75 -5.57
N PRO A 132 -21.47 19.55 -5.38
CA PRO A 132 -22.76 19.07 -4.89
C PRO A 132 -23.57 18.28 -5.92
#